data_AF-V2XMX9-F1
#
_entry.id   AF-V2XMX9-F1
#
_cell.length_a   1.000
_cell.length_b   1.000
_cell.length_c   1.000
_cell.angle_alpha   90.00
_cell.angle_beta   90.00
_cell.angle_gamma   90.00
#
_symmetry.space_group_name_H-M   'P 1'
#
loop_
_entity.id
_entity.type
_entity.pdbx_description
1 polymer ?
#
loop_
_entity_poly.entity_id
_entity_poly.type
_entity_poly.pdbx_seq_one_letter_code
_entity_poly.pdbx_strand_id
1 'polypeptide(L)'
;MAIFGLWVINKAGGLVYQRNFAEGLAQLTSNEYLVLAGTLHGIHAITSRLSPIPGTSSGAQVIEGETFKMNVLLTLTGTKFVLLSSLAEPSADAILQKVYDIYSDAVMKNPFHTPEMPIRNEGFDTRITALIGTGHTS
;
A
#
# COMPACT_ATOMS: atom_id res chain seq x y z
N MET A 1 14.47 4.99 -11.27
CA MET A 1 13.32 5.58 -10.55
C MET A 1 13.29 5.06 -9.12
N ALA A 2 12.34 5.46 -8.27
CA ALA A 2 12.37 5.12 -6.84
C ALA A 2 10.99 4.72 -6.27
N ILE A 3 11.02 3.73 -5.38
CA ILE A 3 9.93 3.27 -4.53
C ILE A 3 10.30 3.70 -3.11
N PHE A 4 9.53 4.63 -2.56
CA PHE A 4 9.79 5.20 -1.25
C PHE A 4 9.23 4.31 -0.14
N GLY A 5 8.03 3.77 -0.31
CA GLY A 5 7.39 2.98 0.74
C GLY A 5 6.21 2.14 0.27
N LEU A 6 5.89 1.13 1.08
CA LEU A 6 4.77 0.22 0.90
C LEU A 6 3.93 0.19 2.17
N TRP A 7 2.63 0.43 2.04
CA TRP A 7 1.66 0.27 3.12
C TRP A 7 0.63 -0.81 2.79
N VAL A 8 0.17 -1.52 3.82
CA VAL A 8 -1.01 -2.37 3.74
C VAL A 8 -2.02 -1.86 4.75
N ILE A 9 -3.20 -1.49 4.25
CA ILE A 9 -4.31 -0.97 5.05
C ILE A 9 -5.42 -2.00 5.00
N ASN A 10 -5.88 -2.42 6.17
CA ASN A 10 -6.91 -3.45 6.30
C ASN A 10 -8.29 -2.94 5.86
N LYS A 11 -9.30 -3.81 5.89
CA LYS A 11 -10.65 -3.46 5.44
C LYS A 11 -11.28 -2.36 6.30
N ALA A 12 -10.96 -2.33 7.59
CA ALA A 12 -11.42 -1.31 8.54
C ALA A 12 -10.67 0.03 8.45
N GLY A 13 -9.66 0.16 7.59
CA GLY A 13 -8.87 1.40 7.45
C GLY A 13 -7.68 1.51 8.40
N GLY A 14 -7.38 0.45 9.15
CA GLY A 14 -6.19 0.37 10.00
C GLY A 14 -4.95 0.00 9.19
N LEU A 15 -3.84 0.69 9.45
CA LEU A 15 -2.53 0.33 8.91
C LEU A 15 -2.03 -0.94 9.58
N VAL A 16 -1.82 -2.00 8.80
CA VAL A 16 -1.34 -3.30 9.30
C VAL A 16 0.08 -3.63 8.86
N TYR A 17 0.62 -2.88 7.89
CA TYR A 17 2.02 -2.97 7.48
C TYR A 17 2.50 -1.65 6.93
N GLN A 18 3.72 -1.26 7.28
CA GLN A 18 4.41 -0.11 6.70
C GLN A 18 5.88 -0.42 6.60
N ARG A 19 6.47 -0.07 5.46
CA ARG A 19 7.91 -0.16 5.24
C ARG A 19 8.38 0.92 4.28
N ASN A 20 9.56 1.47 4.56
CA ASN A 20 10.27 2.40 3.69
C ASN A 20 11.45 1.67 3.00
N PHE A 21 11.78 2.06 1.77
CA PHE A 21 12.86 1.43 0.98
C PHE A 21 13.91 2.45 0.52
N ALA A 22 13.48 3.51 -0.16
CA ALA A 22 14.33 4.61 -0.57
C ALA A 22 14.10 5.87 0.27
N GLU A 23 15.11 6.72 0.35
CA GLU A 23 15.00 8.06 0.92
C GLU A 23 14.21 8.99 -0.02
N GLY A 24 13.82 10.17 0.48
CA GLY A 24 13.11 11.19 -0.31
C GLY A 24 11.74 11.57 0.23
N LEU A 25 11.20 10.79 1.18
CA LEU A 25 10.03 11.18 1.97
C LEU A 25 10.45 11.58 3.39
N ALA A 26 9.64 12.43 4.01
CA ALA A 26 9.80 12.78 5.42
C ALA A 26 9.69 11.52 6.29
N GLN A 27 10.56 11.44 7.31
CA GLN A 27 10.46 10.39 8.32
C GLN A 27 9.30 10.72 9.25
N LEU A 28 8.34 9.80 9.33
CA LEU A 28 7.15 9.95 10.15
C LEU A 28 7.22 9.00 11.35
N THR A 29 6.62 9.42 12.44
CA THR A 29 6.35 8.56 13.60
C THR A 29 5.31 7.50 13.26
N SER A 30 5.27 6.43 14.06
CA SER A 30 4.26 5.37 13.88
C SER A 30 2.82 5.91 13.94
N ASN A 31 2.55 6.87 14.83
CA ASN A 31 1.22 7.47 14.96
C ASN A 31 0.83 8.30 13.73
N GLU A 32 1.78 9.03 13.13
CA GLU A 32 1.51 9.77 11.90
C GLU A 32 1.19 8.85 10.74
N TYR A 33 1.89 7.71 10.60
CA TYR A 33 1.53 6.70 9.61
C TYR A 33 0.14 6.12 9.85
N LEU A 34 -0.25 5.84 11.11
CA LEU A 34 -1.60 5.39 11.44
C LEU A 34 -2.66 6.41 11.02
N VAL A 35 -2.43 7.69 11.32
CA VAL A 35 -3.33 8.79 10.93
C VAL A 35 -3.42 8.89 9.41
N LEU A 36 -2.29 8.90 8.69
CA LEU A 36 -2.28 9.00 7.23
C LEU A 36 -3.00 7.83 6.56
N ALA A 37 -2.82 6.60 7.05
CA ALA A 37 -3.54 5.45 6.53
C ALA A 37 -5.06 5.58 6.73
N GLY A 38 -5.51 6.04 7.90
CA GLY A 38 -6.92 6.32 8.17
C GLY A 38 -7.47 7.45 7.27
N THR A 39 -6.70 8.52 7.07
CA THR A 39 -7.06 9.61 6.16
C THR A 39 -7.18 9.11 4.72
N LEU A 40 -6.22 8.33 4.23
CA LEU A 40 -6.27 7.73 2.90
C LEU A 40 -7.47 6.81 2.73
N HIS A 41 -7.79 6.00 3.75
CA HIS A 41 -8.98 5.17 3.76
C HIS A 41 -10.26 6.00 3.61
N GLY A 42 -10.36 7.12 4.33
CA GLY A 42 -11.47 8.07 4.21
C GLY A 42 -11.56 8.71 2.81
N ILE A 43 -10.43 9.20 2.27
CA ILE A 43 -10.36 9.75 0.90
C ILE A 43 -10.83 8.73 -0.12
N HIS A 44 -10.38 7.49 -0.01
CA HIS A 44 -10.77 6.40 -0.91
C HIS A 44 -12.28 6.11 -0.85
N ALA A 45 -12.89 6.16 0.35
CA ALA A 45 -14.33 6.01 0.52
C ALA A 45 -15.15 7.22 0.00
N ILE A 46 -14.61 8.44 0.09
CA ILE A 46 -15.26 9.64 -0.45
C ILE A 46 -15.22 9.61 -1.98
N THR A 47 -14.06 9.31 -2.56
CA THR A 47 -13.85 9.29 -4.01
C THR A 47 -14.64 8.18 -4.73
N SER A 48 -14.99 7.08 -4.04
CA SER A 48 -15.91 6.07 -4.60
C SER A 48 -17.34 6.60 -4.78
N ARG A 49 -17.74 7.60 -3.99
CA ARG A 49 -19.06 8.26 -4.06
C ARG A 49 -19.08 9.54 -4.88
N LEU A 50 -17.91 10.15 -5.10
CA LEU A 50 -17.80 11.42 -5.84
C LEU A 50 -17.89 11.23 -7.37
N SER A 51 -17.76 10.00 -7.87
CA SER A 51 -17.82 9.72 -9.30
C SER A 51 -19.11 10.26 -9.93
N PRO A 52 -19.02 11.06 -11.01
CA PRO A 52 -20.19 11.55 -11.72
C PRO A 52 -20.96 10.42 -12.44
N ILE A 53 -20.32 9.26 -12.62
CA ILE A 53 -20.93 8.07 -13.17
C ILE A 53 -21.22 7.10 -12.02
N PRO A 54 -22.49 6.82 -11.70
CA PRO A 54 -22.85 5.90 -10.63
C PRO A 54 -22.30 4.50 -10.85
N GLY A 55 -21.76 3.89 -9.79
CA GLY A 55 -21.37 2.46 -9.77
C GLY A 55 -20.08 2.11 -10.51
N THR A 56 -19.35 3.07 -11.09
CA THR A 56 -18.11 2.79 -11.85
C THR A 56 -16.83 3.01 -11.04
N SER A 57 -16.89 3.79 -9.95
CA SER A 57 -15.70 4.11 -9.15
C SER A 57 -15.52 3.13 -8.00
N SER A 58 -14.29 2.63 -7.85
CA SER A 58 -13.84 1.83 -6.71
C SER A 58 -13.12 2.67 -5.65
N GLY A 59 -13.02 3.99 -5.83
CA GLY A 59 -12.23 4.89 -4.99
C GLY A 59 -10.94 5.36 -5.65
N ALA A 60 -10.17 6.17 -4.94
CA ALA A 60 -8.90 6.73 -5.41
C ALA A 60 -7.89 5.61 -5.70
N GLN A 61 -7.44 5.51 -6.94
CA GLN A 61 -6.42 4.55 -7.40
C GLN A 61 -5.03 5.18 -7.46
N VAL A 62 -4.95 6.47 -7.79
CA VAL A 62 -3.70 7.22 -7.89
C VAL A 62 -3.87 8.60 -7.25
N ILE A 63 -2.93 8.99 -6.40
CA ILE A 63 -2.81 10.34 -5.86
C ILE A 63 -1.40 10.82 -6.18
N GLU A 64 -1.30 11.88 -6.97
CA GLU A 64 -0.02 12.44 -7.43
C GLU A 64 0.20 13.81 -6.80
N GLY A 65 1.37 13.99 -6.18
CA GLY A 65 1.86 15.28 -5.72
C GLY A 65 3.00 15.79 -6.62
N GLU A 66 3.72 16.81 -6.17
CA GLU A 66 4.83 17.38 -6.96
C GLU A 66 6.08 16.48 -6.99
N THR A 67 6.28 15.66 -5.95
CA THR A 67 7.53 14.89 -5.77
C THR A 67 7.31 13.38 -5.69
N PHE A 68 6.07 12.95 -5.39
CA PHE A 68 5.75 11.54 -5.22
C PHE A 68 4.36 11.22 -5.78
N LYS A 69 4.20 9.95 -6.09
CA LYS A 69 2.96 9.32 -6.55
C LYS A 69 2.60 8.18 -5.63
N MET A 70 1.35 8.14 -5.21
CA MET A 70 0.76 7.08 -4.40
C MET A 70 -0.21 6.26 -5.27
N ASN A 71 0.09 4.98 -5.46
CA ASN A 71 -0.78 4.05 -6.18
C ASN A 71 -1.48 3.13 -5.16
N VAL A 72 -2.78 2.92 -5.34
CA VAL A 72 -3.64 2.18 -4.42
C VAL A 72 -4.30 1.02 -5.16
N LEU A 73 -3.95 -0.20 -4.76
CA LEU A 73 -4.64 -1.43 -5.18
C LEU A 73 -5.64 -1.82 -4.10
N LEU A 74 -6.94 -1.67 -4.39
CA LEU A 74 -8.01 -2.22 -3.57
C LEU A 74 -8.32 -3.66 -4.02
N THR A 75 -8.22 -4.61 -3.09
CA THR A 75 -8.64 -6.00 -3.32
C THR A 75 -10.14 -6.19 -3.10
N LEU A 76 -10.71 -7.26 -3.67
CA LEU A 76 -12.12 -7.63 -3.47
C LEU A 76 -12.48 -7.93 -1.99
N THR A 77 -11.50 -8.33 -1.18
CA THR A 77 -11.69 -8.54 0.26
C THR A 77 -11.68 -7.23 1.07
N GLY A 78 -11.30 -6.11 0.46
CA GLY A 78 -11.31 -4.77 1.05
C GLY A 78 -9.96 -4.26 1.56
N THR A 79 -8.92 -5.11 1.55
CA THR A 79 -7.54 -4.73 1.89
C THR A 79 -6.96 -3.85 0.78
N LYS A 80 -6.25 -2.79 1.17
CA LYS A 80 -5.61 -1.84 0.26
C LYS A 80 -4.10 -1.96 0.35
N PHE A 81 -3.45 -2.09 -0.79
CA PHE A 81 -2.00 -2.05 -0.92
C PHE A 81 -1.63 -0.71 -1.53
N VAL A 82 -0.72 0.01 -0.90
CA VAL A 82 -0.40 1.39 -1.26
C VAL A 82 1.10 1.50 -1.50
N LEU A 83 1.49 1.91 -2.71
CA LEU A 83 2.88 2.10 -3.09
C LEU A 83 3.17 3.58 -3.28
N LEU A 84 4.13 4.10 -2.51
CA LEU A 84 4.66 5.46 -2.66
C LEU A 84 5.93 5.38 -3.51
N SER A 85 5.99 6.18 -4.57
CA SER A 85 7.05 6.12 -5.58
C SER A 85 7.31 7.48 -6.21
N SER A 86 8.40 7.62 -6.96
CA SER A 86 8.67 8.77 -7.81
C SER A 86 7.65 8.87 -8.94
N LEU A 87 7.38 10.08 -9.44
CA LEU A 87 6.38 10.34 -10.50
C LEU A 87 6.55 9.49 -11.76
N ALA A 88 7.80 9.23 -12.15
CA ALA A 88 8.14 8.51 -13.37
C ALA A 88 8.11 6.98 -13.23
N GLU A 89 7.69 6.41 -12.10
CA GLU A 89 7.70 4.96 -11.86
C GLU A 89 6.55 4.24 -12.59
N PRO A 90 6.81 3.41 -13.63
CA PRO A 90 5.77 2.75 -14.42
C PRO A 90 5.33 1.42 -13.81
N SER A 91 6.12 0.82 -12.91
CA SER A 91 5.92 -0.57 -12.49
C SER A 91 5.04 -0.73 -11.25
N ALA A 92 4.44 0.36 -10.76
CA ALA A 92 3.71 0.38 -9.49
C ALA A 92 2.59 -0.68 -9.42
N ASP A 93 1.76 -0.80 -10.46
CA ASP A 93 0.65 -1.76 -10.48
C ASP A 93 1.15 -3.21 -10.48
N ALA A 94 2.18 -3.50 -11.28
CA ALA A 94 2.78 -4.83 -11.34
C ALA A 94 3.43 -5.22 -10.00
N ILE A 95 4.04 -4.26 -9.30
CA ILE A 95 4.61 -4.48 -7.98
C ILE A 95 3.50 -4.72 -6.96
N LEU A 96 2.45 -3.90 -6.94
CA LEU A 96 1.32 -4.05 -6.03
C LEU A 96 0.64 -5.43 -6.19
N GLN A 97 0.49 -5.91 -7.44
CA GLN A 97 -0.03 -7.25 -7.69
C GLN A 97 0.86 -8.35 -7.10
N LYS A 98 2.18 -8.27 -7.30
CA LYS A 98 3.14 -9.23 -6.71
C LYS A 98 3.16 -9.16 -5.17
N VAL A 99 3.02 -7.96 -4.60
CA VAL A 99 2.89 -7.78 -3.14
C VAL A 99 1.64 -8.48 -2.63
N TYR A 100 0.51 -8.36 -3.33
CA TYR A 100 -0.72 -9.05 -2.96
C TYR A 100 -0.58 -10.59 -3.03
N ASP A 101 0.10 -11.12 -4.04
CA ASP A 101 0.38 -12.56 -4.14
C ASP A 101 1.25 -13.03 -2.97
N ILE A 102 2.32 -12.28 -2.65
CA ILE A 102 3.19 -12.55 -1.50
C ILE A 102 2.43 -12.46 -0.17
N TYR A 103 1.52 -11.50 -0.02
CA TYR A 103 0.67 -11.35 1.16
C TYR A 103 -0.24 -12.57 1.32
N SER A 104 -0.89 -12.98 0.24
CA SER A 104 -1.80 -14.14 0.23
C SER A 104 -1.07 -15.42 0.62
N ASP A 105 0.16 -15.61 0.14
CA ASP A 105 0.95 -16.80 0.44
C ASP A 105 1.61 -16.78 1.83
N ALA A 106 2.28 -15.69 2.20
CA ALA A 106 3.08 -15.65 3.43
C ALA A 106 2.27 -15.29 4.68
N VAL A 107 1.23 -14.46 4.52
CA VAL A 107 0.45 -13.92 5.64
C VAL A 107 -0.85 -14.70 5.80
N MET A 108 -1.66 -14.83 4.75
CA MET A 108 -2.99 -15.46 4.86
C MET A 108 -2.95 -16.98 5.04
N LYS A 109 -1.87 -17.65 4.61
CA LYS A 109 -1.69 -19.09 4.87
C LYS A 109 -1.08 -19.40 6.23
N ASN A 110 -0.65 -18.40 7.01
CA ASN A 110 -0.13 -18.61 8.35
C ASN A 110 -1.29 -18.81 9.34
N PRO A 111 -1.47 -20.00 9.95
CA PRO A 111 -2.59 -20.28 10.84
C PRO A 111 -2.56 -19.45 12.15
N PHE A 112 -1.42 -18.85 12.48
CA PHE A 112 -1.26 -18.00 13.66
C PHE A 112 -1.47 -16.51 13.36
N HIS A 113 -1.66 -16.14 12.10
CA HIS A 113 -1.96 -14.75 11.75
C HIS A 113 -3.46 -14.49 11.93
N THR A 114 -3.80 -13.55 12.81
CA THR A 114 -5.17 -13.04 12.93
C THR A 114 -5.41 -11.98 11.86
N PRO A 115 -6.43 -12.13 10.99
CA PRO A 115 -6.77 -11.11 10.01
C PRO A 115 -6.99 -9.72 10.64
N GLU A 116 -6.78 -8.67 9.84
CA GLU A 116 -6.92 -7.27 10.25
C GLU A 116 -5.92 -6.77 11.32
N MET A 117 -5.05 -7.63 11.86
CA MET A 117 -4.00 -7.27 12.82
C MET A 117 -2.66 -6.97 12.13
N PRO A 118 -1.73 -6.26 12.80
CA PRO A 118 -0.42 -5.96 12.22
C PRO A 118 0.34 -7.19 11.73
N ILE A 119 0.91 -7.08 10.52
CA ILE A 119 1.66 -8.15 9.86
C ILE A 119 3.07 -8.18 10.45
N ARG A 120 3.33 -9.15 11.33
CA ARG A 120 4.65 -9.44 11.90
C ARG A 120 5.13 -10.80 11.39
N ASN A 121 5.65 -10.83 10.17
CA ASN A 121 6.01 -12.07 9.49
C ASN A 121 7.32 -11.89 8.71
N GLU A 122 8.40 -12.48 9.22
CA GLU A 122 9.74 -12.37 8.62
C GLU A 122 9.80 -12.93 7.19
N GLY A 123 9.03 -13.98 6.90
CA GLY A 123 8.93 -14.55 5.56
C GLY A 123 8.22 -13.63 4.57
N PHE A 124 7.29 -12.79 5.03
CA PHE A 124 6.70 -11.72 4.24
C PHE A 124 7.74 -10.62 3.99
N ASP A 125 8.40 -10.14 5.05
CA ASP A 125 9.42 -9.09 4.94
C ASP A 125 10.57 -9.44 4.00
N THR A 126 11.05 -10.67 4.07
CA THR A 126 12.14 -11.17 3.20
C THR A 126 11.73 -11.16 1.74
N ARG A 127 10.52 -11.60 1.41
CA ARG A 127 10.02 -11.63 0.02
C ARG A 127 9.75 -10.23 -0.51
N ILE A 128 9.24 -9.33 0.34
CA ILE A 128 9.06 -7.92 -0.02
C ILE A 128 10.42 -7.26 -0.30
N THR A 129 11.45 -7.54 0.50
CA THR A 129 12.82 -7.10 0.22
C THR A 129 13.36 -7.66 -1.08
N ALA A 130 13.16 -8.94 -1.35
CA ALA A 130 13.60 -9.56 -2.59
C ALA A 130 12.90 -8.95 -3.83
N LEU A 131 11.65 -8.53 -3.68
CA LEU A 131 10.87 -7.90 -4.75
C LEU A 131 11.28 -6.44 -5.03
N ILE A 132 11.42 -5.62 -3.99
CA ILE A 132 11.61 -4.16 -4.11
C ILE A 132 13.09 -3.76 -3.99
N GLY A 133 13.93 -4.59 -3.38
CA GLY A 133 15.35 -4.35 -3.18
C GLY A 133 15.62 -3.10 -2.32
N THR A 134 16.50 -2.23 -2.81
CA THR A 134 16.82 -0.92 -2.20
C THR A 134 15.82 0.18 -2.55
N GLY A 135 14.68 -0.18 -3.16
CA GLY A 135 13.69 0.77 -3.65
C GLY A 135 14.11 1.53 -4.91
N HIS A 136 15.28 1.25 -5.49
CA HIS A 136 15.70 1.88 -6.75
C HIS A 136 15.40 0.95 -7.92
N THR A 137 14.62 1.44 -8.88
CA THR A 137 14.31 0.75 -10.14
C THR A 137 15.22 1.28 -11.24
N SER A 138 15.70 0.37 -12.11
CA SER A 138 16.55 0.71 -13.26
C SER A 138 15.81 1.56 -14.30
#